data_AF-A0A0B7KPL7-F1
#
_entry.id   AF-A0A0B7KPL7-F1
#
_cell.length_a   1.000
_cell.length_b   1.000
_cell.length_c   1.000
_cell.angle_alpha   90.00
_cell.angle_beta   90.00
_cell.angle_gamma   90.00
#
_symmetry.space_group_name_H-M   'P 1'
#
loop_
_entity.id
_entity.type
_entity.pdbx_description
1 polymer ?
#
loop_
_entity_poly.entity_id
_entity_poly.type
_entity_poly.pdbx_seq_one_letter_code
_entity_poly.pdbx_strand_id
1 'polypeptide(L)'
;MPVTTIRSPPSLEDYVPLAEYQSQTPETFIGGKPVLHYHLTGAKATIPKSQCGGLALFPADSPTAEQSSANGETEELVEQPVTVFVNSETFTIFSDKAEAGASIPYPSISIHAIKQVGSQGSPIQAVWLQLEFADGGSDDDDFNT
;
A
#
# COMPACT_ATOMS: atom_id res chain seq x y z
N MET A 1 -13.64 1.41 -6.64
CA MET A 1 -13.24 2.59 -5.84
C MET A 1 -11.81 2.92 -6.19
N PRO A 2 -11.44 4.20 -6.35
CA PRO A 2 -10.06 4.61 -6.58
C PRO A 2 -9.25 4.62 -5.28
N VAL A 3 -7.92 4.65 -5.41
CA VAL A 3 -7.01 4.87 -4.28
C VAL A 3 -7.26 6.25 -3.69
N THR A 4 -7.39 6.32 -2.36
CA THR A 4 -7.73 7.55 -1.65
C THR A 4 -6.58 8.00 -0.77
N THR A 5 -6.25 9.30 -0.82
CA THR A 5 -5.29 9.90 0.10
C THR A 5 -5.94 10.18 1.44
N ILE A 6 -5.28 9.80 2.53
CA ILE A 6 -5.71 10.10 3.90
C ILE A 6 -4.69 11.01 4.59
N ARG A 7 -5.17 11.90 5.47
CA ARG A 7 -4.36 12.89 6.21
C ARG A 7 -4.34 12.65 7.71
N SER A 8 -4.97 11.58 8.16
CA SER A 8 -4.94 11.13 9.55
C SER A 8 -4.88 9.60 9.55
N PRO A 9 -4.17 9.01 10.52
CA PRO A 9 -4.11 7.56 10.62
C PRO A 9 -5.50 7.01 10.97
N PRO A 10 -5.91 5.84 10.43
CA PRO A 10 -7.08 5.14 10.92
C PRO A 10 -6.95 4.78 12.40
N SER A 11 -8.06 4.81 13.13
CA SER A 11 -8.13 4.29 14.50
C SER A 11 -8.43 2.78 14.48
N LEU A 12 -7.93 2.05 15.47
CA LEU A 12 -8.32 0.63 15.65
C LEU A 12 -9.81 0.50 15.94
N GLU A 13 -10.42 1.55 16.50
CA GLU A 13 -11.86 1.62 16.72
C GLU A 13 -12.66 1.86 15.44
N ASP A 14 -12.01 2.04 14.28
CA ASP A 14 -12.68 2.09 12.98
C ASP A 14 -12.91 0.70 12.39
N TYR A 15 -12.39 -0.36 13.04
CA TYR A 15 -12.53 -1.74 12.58
C TYR A 15 -13.22 -2.68 13.57
N VAL A 16 -13.72 -3.81 13.07
CA VAL A 16 -14.11 -4.98 13.87
C VAL A 16 -12.88 -5.89 14.02
N PRO A 17 -12.47 -6.27 15.24
CA PRO A 17 -11.39 -7.25 15.44
C PRO A 17 -11.72 -8.60 14.79
N LEU A 18 -10.74 -9.22 14.13
CA LEU A 18 -10.94 -10.52 13.46
C LEU A 18 -11.50 -11.60 14.41
N ALA A 19 -11.01 -11.66 15.65
CA ALA A 19 -11.48 -12.62 16.64
C ALA A 19 -12.97 -12.43 17.00
N GLU A 20 -13.42 -11.18 17.08
CA GLU A 20 -14.83 -10.85 17.32
C GLU A 20 -15.69 -11.27 16.12
N TYR A 21 -15.27 -10.89 14.92
CA TYR A 21 -15.96 -11.24 13.68
C TYR A 21 -16.06 -12.76 13.48
N GLN A 22 -15.03 -13.53 13.83
CA GLN A 22 -15.01 -14.99 13.73
C GLN A 22 -15.81 -15.71 14.83
N SER A 23 -16.15 -15.02 15.93
CA SER A 23 -16.92 -15.58 17.05
C SER A 23 -18.43 -15.55 16.84
N GLN A 24 -18.90 -14.79 15.85
CA GLN A 24 -20.31 -14.55 15.59
C GLN A 24 -20.62 -14.84 14.13
N THR A 25 -21.83 -15.31 13.83
CA THR A 25 -22.34 -15.30 12.46
C THR A 25 -22.90 -13.91 12.20
N PRO A 26 -22.34 -13.13 11.27
CA PRO A 26 -22.88 -11.81 10.95
C PRO A 26 -24.32 -11.94 10.44
N GLU A 27 -25.22 -11.05 10.86
CA GLU A 27 -26.57 -10.96 10.27
C GLU A 27 -26.51 -10.55 8.79
N THR A 28 -25.49 -9.76 8.42
CA THR A 28 -25.16 -9.36 7.05
C THR A 28 -23.65 -9.36 6.84
N PHE A 29 -23.22 -9.75 5.64
CA PHE A 29 -21.83 -9.66 5.21
C PHE A 29 -21.52 -8.33 4.48
N ILE A 30 -22.53 -7.48 4.28
CA ILE A 30 -22.44 -6.25 3.49
C ILE A 30 -22.84 -5.04 4.35
N GLY A 31 -22.08 -3.95 4.25
CA GLY A 31 -22.42 -2.64 4.85
C GLY A 31 -22.09 -2.50 6.34
N GLY A 32 -21.38 -3.48 6.92
CA GLY A 32 -20.85 -3.40 8.26
C GLY A 32 -19.51 -2.67 8.33
N LYS A 33 -19.07 -2.40 9.55
CA LYS A 33 -17.73 -1.86 9.83
C LYS A 33 -16.65 -2.83 9.34
N PRO A 34 -15.59 -2.35 8.66
CA PRO A 34 -14.60 -3.24 8.05
C PRO A 34 -13.88 -4.09 9.10
N VAL A 35 -13.57 -5.34 8.75
CA VAL A 35 -12.89 -6.30 9.63
C VAL A 35 -11.38 -6.11 9.53
N LEU A 36 -10.70 -5.86 10.65
CA LEU A 36 -9.24 -5.74 10.70
C LEU A 36 -8.60 -7.13 10.72
N HIS A 37 -7.90 -7.47 9.65
CA HIS A 37 -7.21 -8.74 9.51
C HIS A 37 -5.77 -8.67 10.03
N TYR A 38 -5.10 -7.54 9.81
CA TYR A 38 -3.72 -7.34 10.25
C TYR A 38 -3.43 -5.86 10.49
N HIS A 39 -2.67 -5.58 11.55
CA HIS A 39 -2.17 -4.25 11.87
C HIS A 39 -0.69 -4.36 12.25
N LEU A 40 0.14 -3.57 11.58
CA LEU A 40 1.59 -3.56 11.80
C LEU A 40 2.09 -2.13 11.90
N THR A 41 2.72 -1.82 13.03
CA THR A 41 3.41 -0.56 13.27
C THR A 41 4.91 -0.72 13.01
N GLY A 42 5.59 0.38 12.67
CA GLY A 42 7.04 0.38 12.46
C GLY A 42 7.51 -0.37 11.20
N ALA A 43 6.61 -0.58 10.24
CA ALA A 43 6.97 -1.13 8.93
C ALA A 43 7.73 -0.09 8.09
N LYS A 44 8.38 -0.57 7.03
CA LYS A 44 9.07 0.27 6.04
C LYS A 44 8.44 0.01 4.68
N ALA A 45 7.99 1.08 4.03
CA ALA A 45 7.57 1.04 2.63
C ALA A 45 8.67 1.65 1.76
N THR A 46 8.97 1.00 0.64
CA THR A 46 9.96 1.48 -0.33
C THR A 46 9.35 1.57 -1.72
N ILE A 47 9.70 2.62 -2.46
CA ILE A 47 9.37 2.76 -3.88
C ILE A 47 10.58 3.24 -4.68
N PRO A 48 10.64 2.98 -6.00
CA PRO A 48 11.56 3.65 -6.89
C PRO A 48 11.39 5.17 -6.85
N LYS A 49 12.50 5.91 -6.87
CA LYS A 49 12.48 7.39 -6.91
C LYS A 49 11.70 7.91 -8.11
N SER A 50 11.78 7.23 -9.25
CA SER A 50 11.02 7.53 -10.46
C SER A 50 9.50 7.49 -10.28
N GLN A 51 9.01 6.84 -9.22
CA GLN A 51 7.57 6.70 -8.91
C GLN A 51 7.10 7.63 -7.79
N CYS A 52 7.98 8.48 -7.24
CA CYS A 52 7.58 9.49 -6.27
C CYS A 52 6.58 10.49 -6.88
N GLY A 53 5.68 11.01 -6.05
CA GLY A 53 4.58 11.89 -6.47
C GLY A 53 3.30 11.16 -6.86
N GLY A 54 3.34 9.83 -7.10
CA GLY A 54 2.15 9.03 -7.38
C GLY A 54 1.25 8.80 -6.16
N LEU A 55 1.83 8.82 -4.96
CA LEU A 55 1.10 8.73 -3.69
C LEU A 55 1.57 9.82 -2.74
N ALA A 56 0.64 10.41 -1.98
CA ALA A 56 0.94 11.49 -1.04
C ALA A 56 1.95 11.10 0.06
N LEU A 57 2.06 9.81 0.40
CA LEU A 57 3.07 9.32 1.36
C LEU A 57 4.50 9.32 0.82
N PHE A 58 4.68 9.46 -0.50
CA PHE A 58 5.97 9.59 -1.16
C PHE A 58 6.01 10.86 -2.04
N PRO A 59 6.17 12.05 -1.45
CA PRO A 59 6.31 13.31 -2.19
C PRO A 59 7.42 13.27 -3.24
N ALA A 60 7.26 14.02 -4.33
CA ALA A 60 8.22 14.03 -5.46
C ALA A 60 9.66 14.40 -5.02
N ASP A 61 9.78 15.25 -4.00
CA ASP A 61 11.03 15.75 -3.42
C ASP A 61 11.61 14.84 -2.31
N SER A 62 11.04 13.66 -2.08
CA SER A 62 11.50 12.74 -1.02
C SER A 62 12.99 12.36 -1.17
N PRO A 63 13.78 12.36 -0.09
CA PRO A 63 15.20 12.01 -0.16
C PRO A 63 15.39 10.53 -0.51
N THR A 64 16.38 10.23 -1.34
CA THR A 64 16.72 8.87 -1.78
C THR A 64 17.80 8.23 -0.92
N ALA A 65 17.76 6.91 -0.84
CA ALA A 65 18.85 6.06 -0.37
C ALA A 65 19.25 5.09 -1.49
N GLU A 66 20.54 4.91 -1.70
CA GLU A 66 21.05 3.92 -2.65
C GLU A 66 20.92 2.52 -2.04
N GLN A 67 20.18 1.63 -2.70
CA GLN A 67 20.11 0.21 -2.35
C GLN A 67 20.47 -0.63 -3.56
N SER A 68 21.50 -1.48 -3.42
CA SER A 68 21.84 -2.46 -4.44
C SER A 68 20.79 -3.58 -4.44
N SER A 69 20.13 -3.79 -5.57
CA SER A 69 19.26 -4.96 -5.75
C SER A 69 20.09 -6.23 -5.88
N ALA A 70 19.49 -7.39 -5.55
CA ALA A 70 20.14 -8.69 -5.67
C ALA A 70 20.63 -9.02 -7.10
N ASN A 71 20.07 -8.35 -8.12
CA ASN A 71 20.42 -8.51 -9.53
C ASN A 71 21.54 -7.58 -10.02
N GLY A 72 22.14 -6.76 -9.14
CA GLY A 72 23.23 -5.86 -9.51
C GLY A 72 22.80 -4.56 -10.19
N GLU A 73 21.50 -4.33 -10.35
CA GLU A 73 20.94 -3.03 -10.75
C GLU A 73 20.85 -2.11 -9.51
N THR A 74 21.47 -0.93 -9.62
CA THR A 74 21.33 0.15 -8.63
C THR A 74 20.10 0.95 -9.02
N GLU A 75 19.02 0.80 -8.25
CA GLU A 75 17.83 1.62 -8.36
C GLU A 75 17.79 2.55 -7.14
N GLU A 76 17.54 3.84 -7.36
CA GLU A 76 17.35 4.77 -6.25
C GLU A 76 16.01 4.51 -5.59
N LEU A 77 16.02 4.15 -4.32
CA LEU A 77 14.81 3.87 -3.56
C LEU A 77 14.54 4.98 -2.54
N VAL A 78 13.26 5.26 -2.33
CA VAL A 78 12.79 6.11 -1.23
C VAL A 78 12.15 5.22 -0.18
N GLU A 79 12.61 5.34 1.06
CA GLU A 79 12.08 4.60 2.21
C GLU A 79 11.24 5.53 3.09
N GLN A 80 10.05 5.06 3.48
CA GLN A 80 9.17 5.74 4.41
C GLN A 80 8.76 4.80 5.56
N PRO A 81 8.90 5.22 6.83
CA PRO A 81 8.32 4.47 7.94
C PRO A 81 6.79 4.58 7.88
N VAL A 82 6.11 3.45 7.99
CA VAL A 82 4.65 3.36 7.85
C VAL A 82 4.01 2.45 8.90
N THR A 83 2.74 2.73 9.16
CA THR A 83 1.80 1.82 9.81
C THR A 83 0.89 1.23 8.74
N VAL A 84 0.66 -0.08 8.81
CA VAL A 84 -0.12 -0.86 7.83
C VAL A 84 -1.41 -1.37 8.49
N PHE A 85 -2.53 -1.20 7.80
CA PHE A 85 -3.82 -1.76 8.15
C PHE A 85 -4.33 -2.59 6.97
N VAL A 86 -4.46 -3.90 7.19
CA VAL A 86 -5.10 -4.83 6.25
C VAL A 86 -6.50 -5.09 6.78
N ASN A 87 -7.52 -4.56 6.10
CA ASN A 87 -8.92 -4.73 6.50
C ASN A 87 -9.72 -5.40 5.38
N SER A 88 -11.01 -5.68 5.58
CA SER A 88 -11.83 -6.38 4.59
C SER A 88 -12.10 -5.60 3.29
N GLU A 89 -11.85 -4.29 3.27
CA GLU A 89 -12.19 -3.42 2.13
C GLU A 89 -10.95 -2.89 1.40
N THR A 90 -9.90 -2.55 2.14
CA THR A 90 -8.71 -1.88 1.62
C THR A 90 -7.43 -2.35 2.31
N PHE A 91 -6.32 -2.22 1.58
CA PHE A 91 -4.98 -2.16 2.13
C PHE A 91 -4.63 -0.69 2.40
N THR A 92 -4.46 -0.31 3.66
CA THR A 92 -4.16 1.08 4.03
C THR A 92 -2.77 1.21 4.64
N ILE A 93 -2.03 2.21 4.18
CA ILE A 93 -0.71 2.57 4.73
C ILE A 93 -0.71 4.05 5.12
N PHE A 94 -0.10 4.36 6.26
CA PHE A 94 0.01 5.74 6.75
C PHE A 94 1.43 6.01 7.25
N SER A 95 1.96 7.19 6.96
CA SER A 95 3.22 7.66 7.53
C SER A 95 3.01 8.92 8.36
N ASP A 96 3.27 8.84 9.66
CA ASP A 96 3.26 10.01 10.54
C ASP A 96 4.30 11.05 10.11
N LYS A 97 5.47 10.60 9.62
CA LYS A 97 6.53 11.48 9.13
C LYS A 97 6.11 12.28 7.90
N ALA A 98 5.25 11.73 7.04
CA ALA A 98 4.75 12.42 5.85
C ALA A 98 3.39 13.10 6.08
N GLU A 99 2.79 12.93 7.27
CA GLU A 99 1.43 13.35 7.60
C GLU A 99 0.39 12.94 6.53
N ALA A 100 0.61 11.77 5.93
CA ALA A 100 -0.12 11.29 4.77
C ALA A 100 -0.12 9.77 4.67
N GLY A 101 -1.18 9.24 4.08
CA GLY A 101 -1.31 7.83 3.77
C GLY A 101 -2.14 7.59 2.52
N ALA A 102 -2.27 6.32 2.16
CA ALA A 102 -3.08 5.84 1.06
C ALA A 102 -3.97 4.69 1.53
N SER A 103 -5.27 4.77 1.24
CA SER A 103 -6.20 3.65 1.32
C SER A 103 -6.36 3.08 -0.08
N ILE A 104 -5.86 1.86 -0.27
CA ILE A 104 -5.73 1.20 -1.57
C ILE A 104 -6.76 0.07 -1.64
N PRO A 105 -7.78 0.20 -2.51
CA PRO A 105 -8.72 -0.88 -2.77
C PRO A 105 -8.00 -2.11 -3.32
N TYR A 106 -8.36 -3.30 -2.85
CA TYR A 106 -7.73 -4.54 -3.31
C TYR A 106 -7.73 -4.73 -4.84
N PRO A 107 -8.78 -4.35 -5.59
CA PRO A 107 -8.75 -4.44 -7.06
C PRO A 107 -7.68 -3.56 -7.73
N SER A 108 -7.16 -2.53 -7.06
CA SER A 108 -6.06 -1.68 -7.56
C SER A 108 -4.68 -2.32 -7.36
N ILE A 109 -4.59 -3.49 -6.71
CA ILE A 109 -3.35 -4.25 -6.54
C ILE A 109 -3.32 -5.33 -7.63
N SER A 110 -2.62 -5.06 -8.72
CA SER A 110 -2.56 -5.98 -9.87
C SER A 110 -1.67 -7.19 -9.62
N ILE A 111 -0.58 -7.01 -8.86
CA ILE A 111 0.35 -8.09 -8.49
C ILE A 111 0.76 -7.93 -7.03
N HIS A 112 0.83 -9.05 -6.31
CA HIS A 112 1.49 -9.14 -5.01
C HIS A 112 2.42 -10.34 -4.98
N ALA A 113 3.61 -10.17 -4.41
CA ALA A 113 4.62 -11.22 -4.31
C ALA A 113 5.46 -11.07 -3.04
N ILE A 114 6.10 -12.16 -2.62
CA ILE A 114 7.15 -12.11 -1.61
C ILE A 114 8.49 -11.91 -2.34
N LYS A 115 9.20 -10.83 -2.02
CA LYS A 115 10.50 -10.48 -2.60
C LYS A 115 11.56 -10.46 -1.50
N GLN A 116 12.75 -10.98 -1.80
CA GLN A 116 13.93 -10.77 -0.96
C GLN A 116 14.54 -9.41 -1.28
N VAL A 117 14.70 -8.57 -0.26
CA VAL A 117 15.30 -7.23 -0.36
C VAL A 117 16.44 -7.08 0.64
N GLY A 118 17.35 -6.13 0.40
CA GLY A 118 18.54 -5.93 1.23
C GLY A 118 19.82 -6.55 0.65
N SER A 119 20.95 -6.28 1.30
CA SER A 119 22.26 -6.71 0.82
C SER A 119 22.49 -8.21 0.99
N GLN A 120 23.41 -8.78 0.19
CA GLN A 120 23.72 -10.21 0.12
C GLN A 120 24.05 -10.90 1.47
N GLY A 121 24.36 -10.14 2.53
CA GLY A 121 24.62 -10.66 3.88
C GLY A 121 23.45 -10.61 4.85
N SER A 122 22.35 -9.94 4.49
CA SER A 122 21.18 -9.75 5.37
C SER A 122 19.88 -9.60 4.56
N PRO A 123 19.47 -10.64 3.80
CA PRO A 123 18.23 -10.57 3.05
C PRO A 123 17.03 -10.52 4.00
N ILE A 124 16.07 -9.64 3.69
CA ILE A 124 14.81 -9.47 4.39
C ILE A 124 13.68 -9.82 3.42
N GLN A 125 12.68 -10.54 3.91
CA GLN A 125 11.46 -10.76 3.15
C GLN A 125 10.57 -9.52 3.19
N ALA A 126 10.20 -9.03 2.01
CA ALA A 126 9.25 -7.95 1.84
C ALA A 126 8.05 -8.41 0.99
N VAL A 127 6.91 -7.77 1.21
CA VAL A 127 5.78 -7.88 0.28
C VAL A 127 5.98 -6.82 -0.79
N TRP A 128 6.07 -7.26 -2.05
CA TRP A 128 6.11 -6.38 -3.22
C TRP A 128 4.71 -6.28 -3.82
N LEU A 129 4.29 -5.05 -4.12
CA LEU A 129 2.98 -4.75 -4.69
C LEU A 129 3.14 -3.95 -5.98
N GLN A 130 2.44 -4.36 -7.04
CA GLN A 130 2.19 -3.52 -8.20
C GLN A 130 0.81 -2.89 -8.06
N LEU A 131 0.77 -1.57 -8.15
CA LEU A 131 -0.47 -0.80 -8.01
C LEU A 131 -0.86 -0.22 -9.36
N GLU A 132 -2.15 -0.24 -9.65
CA GLU A 132 -2.74 0.34 -10.85
C GLU A 132 -3.75 1.41 -10.42
N PHE A 133 -3.41 2.67 -10.72
CA PHE A 133 -4.18 3.85 -10.30
C PHE A 133 -5.07 4.43 -11.40
N ALA A 134 -5.04 3.85 -12.61
CA ALA A 134 -5.87 4.31 -13.72
C ALA A 134 -7.32 3.83 -13.55
N ASP A 135 -8.27 4.73 -13.83
CA ASP A 135 -9.57 4.32 -14.36
C ASP A 135 -9.30 4.02 -15.85
N GLY A 136 -9.48 2.77 -16.27
CA GLY A 136 -9.19 2.37 -17.65
C GLY A 136 -10.02 3.19 -18.63
N GLY A 137 -9.40 4.12 -19.36
CA GLY A 137 -10.12 5.00 -20.27
C GLY A 137 -9.25 6.07 -20.92
N SER A 138 -8.04 5.74 -21.38
CA SER A 138 -7.38 6.56 -22.40
C SER A 138 -7.88 6.12 -23.77
N ASP A 139 -8.98 6.74 -24.20
CA ASP A 139 -9.28 7.15 -25.58
C ASP A 139 -8.91 6.16 -26.70
N ASP A 140 -9.81 5.24 -27.00
CA ASP A 140 -9.74 4.34 -28.18
C ASP A 140 -10.97 4.56 -29.11
N ASP A 141 -11.55 5.77 -29.07
CA ASP A 141 -12.71 6.19 -29.87
C ASP A 141 -12.32 6.99 -31.15
N ASP A 142 -11.17 6.68 -31.76
CA ASP A 142 -10.73 7.27 -33.04
C ASP A 142 -10.66 6.23 -34.17
N PHE A 143 -11.72 5.42 -34.32
CA PHE A 143 -11.97 4.71 -35.58
C PHE A 143 -12.69 5.64 -36.56
N ASN A 144 -11.92 6.35 -37.38
CA ASN A 144 -12.42 7.11 -38.51
C ASN A 144 -12.97 6.14 -39.59
N THR A 145 -14.28 5.97 -39.68
CA THR A 145 -14.99 5.29 -40.79
C THR A 145 -15.33 6.25 -41.92
#